data_AF-A0A2E0LXB0-F1
#
_entry.id   AF-A0A2E0LXB0-F1
#
_cell.length_a   1.000
_cell.length_b   1.000
_cell.length_c   1.000
_cell.angle_alpha   90.00
_cell.angle_beta   90.00
_cell.angle_gamma   90.00
#
_symmetry.space_group_name_H-M   'P 1'
#
loop_
_entity.id
_entity.type
_entity.pdbx_description
1 polymer ?
#
loop_
_entity_poly.entity_id
_entity_poly.type
_entity_poly.pdbx_seq_one_letter_code
_entity_poly.pdbx_strand_id
1 'polypeptide(L)'
;MKELHPRAVRYTREKLLNSLFSNVKTLVFCLALAVMMTSVLPAMVLAADAPPLDGAMSYPNRDNAIPTYPAQDSGDATATTTTMDSTDNDGDEDTDDAEAERPVFYRPLRTDPTYRHPPGHGAAKPAGHVAIPGHKPLPPEYGYASRTTFDDITPLDVMDAIGRRLYSVAHDEPEGALESLRQIELRNDMALVPPLVHAMQFSLLGEARIADTLRRITGANPGKTWFAWAQWLESHPDLILTPGLAQAVVAMWSAIDGKYRAILPPNRVTQVPKASIYWDGTRVDEVDPVIKPTVVGPNQAFDIDHNDLVLGVSLNGTYRAYPVSQLLANPIINDVLGDHEVTIAYEPLCGFPIAIDRGHVGNTSMAPMAWAGLVYRSSRLLYTLDGDQQLWDPCTMRSVTGAASQARERLPLANATFTSWSAWRSAYPETTVMDTAQAPEATPDSLERYDDYVGAESLIYPAYLNSTALPAKERMLLVDLGDHDQAIRLADLKGKAVINHRFGDQGVVIIVENPINCTIRVFKRPEGAIFGPSEFVDRVYGSGGGLWKVTEDALISPSGEELERMPARGLFWFSVDGLNPITENKAKQSASLPN
;
A
#
# COMPACT_ATOMS: atom_id res chain seq x y z
N MET A 1 -10.15 1.17 -41.64
CA MET A 1 -8.85 0.45 -41.73
C MET A 1 -7.73 1.24 -42.41
N LYS A 2 -7.96 1.98 -43.51
CA LYS A 2 -6.88 2.75 -44.17
C LYS A 2 -6.50 4.11 -43.52
N GLU A 3 -7.19 4.54 -42.46
CA GLU A 3 -6.91 5.79 -41.73
C GLU A 3 -6.65 5.57 -40.22
N LEU A 4 -6.27 4.35 -39.81
CA LEU A 4 -5.89 4.08 -38.42
C LEU A 4 -4.38 3.91 -38.30
N HIS A 5 -3.79 4.61 -37.32
CA HIS A 5 -2.37 4.60 -37.01
C HIS A 5 -1.86 3.16 -36.76
N PRO A 6 -0.61 2.79 -37.13
CA PRO A 6 -0.15 1.39 -37.11
C PRO A 6 -0.30 0.66 -35.78
N ARG A 7 -0.22 1.36 -34.64
CA ARG A 7 -0.45 0.80 -33.29
C ARG A 7 -1.89 0.33 -33.07
N ALA A 8 -2.89 1.09 -33.55
CA ALA A 8 -4.30 0.72 -33.41
C ALA A 8 -4.64 -0.56 -34.20
N VAL A 9 -4.07 -0.71 -35.40
CA VAL A 9 -4.25 -1.92 -36.23
C VAL A 9 -3.66 -3.16 -35.54
N ARG A 10 -2.51 -3.02 -34.85
CA ARG A 10 -1.89 -4.12 -34.09
C ARG A 10 -2.75 -4.56 -32.89
N TYR A 11 -3.17 -3.60 -32.06
CA TYR A 11 -4.01 -3.87 -30.88
C TYR A 11 -5.36 -4.53 -31.25
N THR A 12 -6.04 -4.03 -32.29
CA THR A 12 -7.30 -4.64 -32.76
C THR A 12 -7.09 -6.05 -33.32
N ARG A 13 -5.96 -6.31 -34.00
CA ARG A 13 -5.64 -7.64 -34.56
C ARG A 13 -5.32 -8.67 -33.47
N GLU A 14 -4.59 -8.28 -32.42
CA GLU A 14 -4.28 -9.16 -31.29
C GLU A 14 -5.53 -9.49 -30.46
N LYS A 15 -6.43 -8.52 -30.20
CA LYS A 15 -7.74 -8.79 -29.56
C LYS A 15 -8.63 -9.73 -30.39
N LEU A 16 -8.69 -9.57 -31.71
CA LEU A 16 -9.43 -10.46 -32.61
C LEU A 16 -8.86 -11.89 -32.63
N LEU A 17 -7.53 -12.03 -32.70
CA LEU A 17 -6.86 -13.34 -32.66
C LEU A 17 -7.08 -14.05 -31.32
N ASN A 18 -6.93 -13.36 -30.19
CA ASN A 18 -7.14 -13.96 -28.86
C ASN A 18 -8.60 -14.39 -28.64
N SER A 19 -9.58 -13.62 -29.14
CA SER A 19 -10.99 -14.01 -29.13
C SER A 19 -11.25 -15.26 -29.99
N LEU A 20 -10.69 -15.33 -31.20
CA LEU A 20 -10.75 -16.51 -32.06
C LEU A 20 -10.12 -17.76 -31.41
N PHE A 21 -8.92 -17.64 -30.83
CA PHE A 21 -8.26 -18.75 -30.14
C PHE A 21 -9.00 -19.22 -28.89
N SER A 22 -9.61 -18.31 -28.11
CA SER A 22 -10.44 -18.66 -26.96
C SER A 22 -11.69 -19.47 -27.37
N ASN A 23 -12.38 -19.02 -28.42
CA ASN A 23 -13.55 -19.71 -28.96
C ASN A 23 -13.19 -21.11 -29.52
N VAL A 24 -12.04 -21.25 -30.20
CA VAL A 24 -11.56 -22.56 -30.70
C VAL A 24 -11.20 -23.50 -29.54
N LYS A 25 -10.49 -23.03 -28.51
CA LYS A 25 -10.19 -23.83 -27.31
C LYS A 25 -11.46 -24.30 -26.60
N THR A 26 -12.45 -23.43 -26.48
CA THR A 26 -13.75 -23.76 -25.88
C THR A 26 -14.50 -24.81 -26.70
N LEU A 27 -14.51 -24.69 -28.04
CA LEU A 27 -15.13 -25.67 -28.93
C LEU A 27 -14.45 -27.05 -28.86
N VAL A 28 -13.11 -27.09 -28.81
CA VAL A 28 -12.34 -28.33 -28.63
C VAL A 28 -12.62 -28.98 -27.27
N PHE A 29 -12.73 -28.18 -26.20
CA PHE A 29 -13.07 -28.70 -24.87
C PHE A 29 -14.48 -29.29 -24.83
N CYS A 30 -15.48 -28.63 -25.44
CA CYS A 30 -16.85 -29.16 -25.56
C CYS A 30 -16.91 -30.44 -26.38
N LEU A 31 -16.14 -30.54 -27.47
CA LEU A 31 -16.02 -31.78 -28.27
C LEU A 31 -15.37 -32.91 -27.48
N ALA A 32 -14.30 -32.64 -26.73
CA ALA A 32 -13.67 -33.62 -25.85
C ALA A 32 -14.64 -34.13 -24.76
N LEU A 33 -15.43 -33.24 -24.16
CA LEU A 33 -16.45 -33.60 -23.17
C LEU A 33 -17.56 -34.49 -23.78
N ALA A 34 -18.02 -34.17 -24.99
CA ALA A 34 -19.04 -34.95 -25.70
C ALA A 34 -18.54 -36.35 -26.09
N VAL A 35 -17.27 -36.47 -26.51
CA VAL A 35 -16.64 -37.78 -26.77
C VAL A 35 -16.49 -38.59 -25.48
N MET A 36 -16.13 -37.96 -24.35
CA MET A 36 -16.02 -38.66 -23.06
C MET A 36 -17.39 -39.17 -22.56
N MET A 37 -18.43 -38.34 -22.66
CA MET A 37 -19.81 -38.69 -22.27
C MET A 37 -20.41 -39.82 -23.12
N THR A 38 -20.04 -39.94 -24.40
CA THR A 38 -20.57 -40.98 -25.31
C THR A 38 -19.79 -42.29 -25.28
N SER A 39 -18.53 -42.29 -24.81
CA SER A 39 -17.67 -43.48 -24.79
C SER A 39 -17.54 -44.16 -23.42
N VAL A 40 -17.64 -43.41 -22.31
CA VAL A 40 -17.33 -43.95 -20.96
C VAL A 40 -18.57 -44.44 -20.20
N LEU A 41 -19.73 -43.78 -20.33
CA LEU A 41 -20.94 -44.17 -19.58
C LEU A 41 -21.47 -45.59 -19.88
N PRO A 42 -21.42 -46.13 -21.12
CA PRO A 42 -21.92 -47.48 -21.39
C PRO A 42 -21.14 -48.60 -20.69
N ALA A 43 -19.88 -48.35 -20.31
CA ALA A 43 -19.00 -49.36 -19.70
C ALA A 43 -19.24 -49.55 -18.19
N MET A 44 -19.73 -48.52 -17.48
CA MET A 44 -19.95 -48.59 -16.03
C MET A 44 -21.26 -49.29 -15.62
N VAL A 45 -22.22 -49.43 -16.54
CA VAL A 45 -23.53 -50.05 -16.24
C VAL A 45 -23.46 -51.59 -16.22
N LEU A 46 -22.42 -52.20 -16.80
CA LEU A 46 -22.26 -53.67 -16.88
C LEU A 46 -21.47 -54.32 -15.73
N ALA A 47 -20.97 -53.53 -14.77
CA ALA A 47 -20.10 -54.03 -13.69
C ALA A 47 -20.80 -54.17 -12.32
N ALA A 48 -22.13 -53.99 -12.25
CA ALA A 48 -22.86 -53.88 -10.98
C ALA A 48 -23.52 -55.18 -10.48
N ASP A 49 -23.57 -56.27 -11.27
CA ASP A 49 -24.22 -57.53 -10.91
C ASP A 49 -23.22 -58.69 -10.74
N ALA A 50 -22.63 -58.82 -9.55
CA ALA A 50 -21.91 -60.02 -9.11
C ALA A 50 -21.99 -60.20 -7.57
N PRO A 51 -22.36 -61.39 -7.05
CA PRO A 51 -22.50 -61.64 -5.61
C PRO A 51 -21.16 -61.99 -4.92
N PRO A 52 -21.06 -61.86 -3.58
CA PRO A 52 -19.83 -62.10 -2.83
C PRO A 52 -19.58 -63.59 -2.53
N LEU A 53 -18.31 -63.95 -2.28
CA LEU A 53 -17.90 -65.26 -1.77
C LEU A 53 -16.89 -65.14 -0.61
N ASP A 54 -17.10 -65.97 0.40
CA ASP A 54 -16.24 -66.17 1.58
C ASP A 54 -14.96 -66.97 1.27
N GLY A 55 -13.93 -66.87 2.13
CA GLY A 55 -13.07 -68.03 2.44
C GLY A 55 -11.53 -67.87 2.36
N ALA A 56 -10.93 -67.51 3.50
CA ALA A 56 -9.71 -68.06 4.14
C ALA A 56 -8.40 -68.46 3.39
N MET A 57 -7.28 -68.21 4.11
CA MET A 57 -5.99 -68.96 4.22
C MET A 57 -4.67 -68.49 3.56
N SER A 58 -3.68 -68.29 4.47
CA SER A 58 -2.26 -68.72 4.45
C SER A 58 -1.11 -67.74 4.08
N TYR A 59 -0.17 -67.63 5.03
CA TYR A 59 1.23 -67.17 4.90
C TYR A 59 2.14 -68.29 4.29
N PRO A 60 3.41 -68.01 3.85
CA PRO A 60 4.59 -68.07 4.75
C PRO A 60 5.72 -67.02 4.47
N ASN A 61 6.79 -67.12 5.27
CA ASN A 61 7.89 -66.16 5.57
C ASN A 61 9.23 -66.44 4.81
N ARG A 62 10.15 -65.45 4.66
CA ARG A 62 11.64 -65.66 4.61
C ARG A 62 12.58 -64.41 4.60
N ASP A 63 13.32 -64.26 5.70
CA ASP A 63 14.75 -63.94 5.96
C ASP A 63 15.72 -63.23 4.97
N ASN A 64 16.45 -62.24 5.56
CA ASN A 64 17.91 -61.95 5.54
C ASN A 64 18.75 -61.76 4.24
N ALA A 65 19.51 -60.63 4.17
CA ALA A 65 20.99 -60.58 4.33
C ALA A 65 21.61 -59.16 4.15
N ILE A 66 22.76 -58.91 4.82
CA ILE A 66 23.66 -57.75 4.66
C ILE A 66 25.01 -58.25 4.09
N PRO A 67 25.75 -57.44 3.31
CA PRO A 67 27.21 -57.39 3.48
C PRO A 67 27.83 -55.97 3.44
N THR A 68 29.09 -55.88 3.88
CA THR A 68 29.83 -54.66 4.25
C THR A 68 31.14 -54.45 3.45
N TYR A 69 31.52 -53.18 3.18
CA TYR A 69 32.87 -52.55 3.17
C TYR A 69 34.08 -53.22 2.44
N PRO A 70 35.05 -52.45 1.87
CA PRO A 70 36.05 -51.69 2.65
C PRO A 70 36.45 -50.30 2.09
N ALA A 71 37.40 -49.64 2.77
CA ALA A 71 37.93 -48.29 2.50
C ALA A 71 39.47 -48.27 2.44
N GLN A 72 40.06 -47.20 1.89
CA GLN A 72 41.41 -46.64 2.18
C GLN A 72 41.53 -45.25 1.50
N ASP A 73 41.97 -44.19 2.21
CA ASP A 73 43.34 -43.62 2.23
C ASP A 73 43.88 -43.14 0.86
N SER A 74 44.57 -42.00 0.69
CA SER A 74 45.05 -40.93 1.60
C SER A 74 45.61 -39.75 0.76
N GLY A 75 45.99 -38.63 1.39
CA GLY A 75 47.09 -37.79 0.86
C GLY A 75 46.80 -36.32 0.46
N ASP A 76 47.10 -35.41 1.40
CA ASP A 76 48.02 -34.27 1.26
C ASP A 76 47.96 -33.17 0.16
N ALA A 77 48.19 -31.96 0.68
CA ALA A 77 49.12 -30.92 0.18
C ALA A 77 48.72 -29.93 -0.94
N THR A 78 48.48 -28.69 -0.47
CA THR A 78 49.08 -27.42 -0.94
C THR A 78 48.92 -26.97 -2.41
N ALA A 79 48.10 -25.92 -2.55
CA ALA A 79 48.30 -24.71 -3.35
C ALA A 79 49.62 -24.52 -4.15
N THR A 80 49.45 -24.05 -5.40
CA THR A 80 50.24 -22.93 -5.91
C THR A 80 49.44 -22.04 -6.86
N THR A 81 49.80 -20.76 -6.87
CA THR A 81 49.17 -19.64 -7.58
C THR A 81 49.81 -19.37 -8.95
N THR A 82 49.31 -18.31 -9.62
CA THR A 82 50.05 -17.36 -10.51
C THR A 82 50.13 -17.63 -12.04
N THR A 83 49.35 -16.81 -12.76
CA THR A 83 49.72 -15.92 -13.90
C THR A 83 50.14 -16.42 -15.30
N MET A 84 49.50 -15.76 -16.30
CA MET A 84 50.04 -15.33 -17.62
C MET A 84 50.40 -16.45 -18.64
N ASP A 85 50.28 -16.30 -19.96
CA ASP A 85 50.00 -15.14 -20.82
C ASP A 85 49.39 -15.56 -22.19
N SER A 86 48.87 -14.59 -22.95
CA SER A 86 48.97 -14.46 -24.42
C SER A 86 48.09 -15.25 -25.43
N THR A 87 47.89 -14.56 -26.55
CA THR A 87 47.52 -14.97 -27.94
C THR A 87 46.06 -15.27 -28.34
N ASP A 88 45.52 -14.33 -29.13
CA ASP A 88 44.74 -14.47 -30.38
C ASP A 88 44.35 -15.88 -30.86
N ASN A 89 43.08 -16.08 -31.28
CA ASN A 89 42.70 -15.94 -32.70
C ASN A 89 41.17 -15.96 -32.93
N ASP A 90 40.76 -15.62 -34.16
CA ASP A 90 39.37 -15.52 -34.66
C ASP A 90 38.49 -16.79 -34.54
N GLY A 91 37.16 -16.60 -34.52
CA GLY A 91 36.16 -17.64 -34.81
C GLY A 91 34.72 -17.23 -34.47
N ASP A 92 33.84 -17.13 -35.49
CA ASP A 92 32.39 -16.96 -35.32
C ASP A 92 31.74 -18.17 -34.62
N GLU A 93 30.71 -17.96 -33.80
CA GLU A 93 29.39 -18.60 -33.94
C GLU A 93 28.33 -18.01 -32.97
N ASP A 94 27.07 -17.97 -33.42
CA ASP A 94 25.91 -17.50 -32.65
C ASP A 94 25.65 -18.37 -31.41
N THR A 95 25.27 -17.76 -30.28
CA THR A 95 24.28 -18.36 -29.36
C THR A 95 23.63 -17.29 -28.47
N ASP A 96 22.33 -17.46 -28.21
CA ASP A 96 21.55 -16.62 -27.30
C ASP A 96 22.09 -16.68 -25.86
N ASP A 97 22.29 -15.52 -25.24
CA ASP A 97 22.29 -15.41 -23.77
C ASP A 97 21.96 -13.98 -23.32
N ALA A 98 20.79 -13.79 -22.70
CA ALA A 98 20.44 -12.70 -21.77
C ALA A 98 18.97 -12.77 -21.29
N GLU A 99 18.54 -13.89 -20.68
CA GLU A 99 17.40 -13.80 -19.73
C GLU A 99 17.88 -13.11 -18.44
N ALA A 100 17.95 -11.77 -18.47
CA ALA A 100 18.16 -10.97 -17.29
C ALA A 100 16.95 -11.07 -16.35
N GLU A 101 17.22 -11.21 -15.06
CA GLU A 101 16.25 -11.54 -14.01
C GLU A 101 15.10 -10.54 -13.95
N ARG A 102 13.86 -11.06 -13.93
CA ARG A 102 12.64 -10.25 -13.71
C ARG A 102 12.20 -10.37 -12.25
N PRO A 103 11.85 -9.27 -11.57
CA PRO A 103 11.29 -9.35 -10.22
C PRO A 103 9.95 -10.08 -10.24
N VAL A 104 9.80 -11.08 -9.36
CA VAL A 104 8.58 -11.89 -9.24
C VAL A 104 7.61 -11.16 -8.32
N PHE A 105 6.58 -10.55 -8.89
CA PHE A 105 5.43 -10.05 -8.12
C PHE A 105 4.80 -11.19 -7.30
N TYR A 106 4.65 -10.98 -5.99
CA TYR A 106 4.21 -12.04 -5.09
C TYR A 106 2.76 -12.47 -5.38
N ARG A 107 2.55 -13.79 -5.40
CA ARG A 107 1.25 -14.42 -5.66
C ARG A 107 0.61 -14.76 -4.32
N PRO A 108 -0.66 -14.38 -4.03
CA PRO A 108 -1.32 -14.84 -2.82
C PRO A 108 -1.36 -16.37 -2.80
N LEU A 109 -0.84 -16.96 -1.73
CA LEU A 109 -0.73 -18.41 -1.61
C LEU A 109 -2.11 -19.08 -1.58
N ARG A 110 -2.37 -19.93 -2.58
CA ARG A 110 -3.33 -21.03 -2.43
C ARG A 110 -2.62 -22.19 -1.72
N THR A 111 -3.37 -22.90 -0.90
CA THR A 111 -2.92 -23.95 0.03
C THR A 111 -1.99 -25.02 -0.57
N ASP A 112 -0.90 -25.26 0.18
CA ASP A 112 0.15 -26.31 0.19
C ASP A 112 -0.25 -27.73 -0.31
N PRO A 113 0.66 -28.61 -0.86
CA PRO A 113 1.78 -29.23 -0.10
C PRO A 113 3.11 -29.55 -0.85
N THR A 114 4.27 -29.45 -0.18
CA THR A 114 5.31 -30.52 0.05
C THR A 114 6.72 -29.99 0.40
N TYR A 115 7.51 -30.79 1.13
CA TYR A 115 8.52 -30.34 2.11
C TYR A 115 9.89 -31.08 1.98
N ARG A 116 11.06 -30.37 2.07
CA ARG A 116 12.30 -30.71 2.86
C ARG A 116 13.59 -29.90 2.52
N HIS A 117 14.37 -29.62 3.57
CA HIS A 117 15.71 -28.98 3.69
C HIS A 117 16.68 -29.94 4.47
N PRO A 118 17.87 -29.58 5.04
CA PRO A 118 18.84 -28.45 4.87
C PRO A 118 20.21 -29.04 4.36
N PRO A 119 21.44 -28.88 4.95
CA PRO A 119 22.21 -27.77 5.59
C PRO A 119 23.58 -27.48 4.86
N GLY A 120 24.55 -26.65 5.32
CA GLY A 120 24.61 -25.62 6.37
C GLY A 120 26.05 -25.20 6.80
N HIS A 121 26.16 -24.13 7.62
CA HIS A 121 27.32 -23.62 8.42
C HIS A 121 28.57 -23.04 7.70
N GLY A 122 29.32 -22.05 8.22
CA GLY A 122 29.15 -21.16 9.40
C GLY A 122 30.42 -20.32 9.75
N ALA A 123 30.28 -19.24 10.57
CA ALA A 123 31.21 -18.60 11.56
C ALA A 123 32.76 -18.50 11.33
N ALA A 124 33.55 -17.49 11.80
CA ALA A 124 33.35 -16.21 12.53
C ALA A 124 34.65 -15.31 12.62
N LYS A 125 34.47 -14.02 12.99
CA LYS A 125 35.24 -13.00 13.82
C LYS A 125 36.66 -13.34 14.43
N PRO A 126 37.44 -12.39 15.06
CA PRO A 126 37.59 -10.89 14.95
C PRO A 126 39.02 -10.26 15.25
N ALA A 127 39.09 -8.89 15.28
CA ALA A 127 39.75 -7.99 16.28
C ALA A 127 41.15 -7.28 16.07
N GLY A 128 41.22 -5.95 16.38
CA GLY A 128 42.45 -5.26 16.90
C GLY A 128 42.80 -3.77 16.53
N HIS A 129 42.38 -2.76 17.33
CA HIS A 129 43.10 -1.52 17.87
C HIS A 129 44.20 -0.73 17.06
N VAL A 130 44.45 0.62 17.12
CA VAL A 130 43.84 1.86 17.74
C VAL A 130 44.52 3.21 17.28
N ALA A 131 43.87 4.39 17.50
CA ALA A 131 44.33 5.83 17.53
C ALA A 131 45.14 6.50 16.36
N ILE A 132 44.65 7.51 15.58
CA ILE A 132 44.29 8.96 15.82
C ILE A 132 45.52 9.89 16.12
N PRO A 133 45.69 11.17 15.63
CA PRO A 133 44.89 12.07 14.72
C PRO A 133 45.67 12.84 13.58
N GLY A 134 44.97 13.57 12.67
CA GLY A 134 45.54 14.79 12.00
C GLY A 134 44.90 15.36 10.70
N HIS A 135 44.22 16.52 10.79
CA HIS A 135 43.80 17.47 9.72
C HIS A 135 42.70 17.10 8.68
N LYS A 136 42.04 18.14 8.13
CA LYS A 136 40.79 18.18 7.33
C LYS A 136 41.07 18.75 5.91
N PRO A 137 40.28 18.44 4.84
CA PRO A 137 38.89 18.92 4.68
C PRO A 137 37.85 17.87 4.16
N LEU A 138 36.59 18.29 4.04
CA LEU A 138 35.35 17.53 3.70
C LEU A 138 35.14 17.38 2.16
N PRO A 139 34.14 16.63 1.62
CA PRO A 139 33.21 15.61 2.19
C PRO A 139 33.40 14.21 1.51
N PRO A 140 32.72 13.08 1.86
CA PRO A 140 31.26 12.83 1.78
C PRO A 140 30.70 12.02 2.98
N GLU A 141 29.59 11.30 2.76
CA GLU A 141 29.01 10.23 3.61
C GLU A 141 28.18 10.66 4.85
N TYR A 142 26.89 10.32 4.82
CA TYR A 142 25.99 10.34 5.99
C TYR A 142 26.36 9.19 6.94
N GLY A 143 27.41 9.39 7.73
CA GLY A 143 27.82 8.45 8.77
C GLY A 143 26.81 8.39 9.91
N TYR A 144 25.98 7.34 9.92
CA TYR A 144 25.11 7.01 11.06
C TYR A 144 25.96 6.86 12.34
N ALA A 145 25.63 7.65 13.35
CA ALA A 145 26.25 7.53 14.67
C ALA A 145 25.97 6.13 15.27
N SER A 146 26.97 5.56 15.93
CA SER A 146 26.99 4.15 16.33
C SER A 146 25.76 3.74 17.16
N ARG A 147 24.86 2.94 16.55
CA ARG A 147 23.94 2.09 17.30
C ARG A 147 24.76 1.12 18.15
N THR A 148 24.40 0.96 19.42
CA THR A 148 24.59 -0.32 20.10
C THR A 148 23.85 -1.36 19.26
N THR A 149 24.55 -2.37 18.75
CA THR A 149 23.99 -3.32 17.76
C THR A 149 22.89 -4.16 18.39
N PHE A 150 21.64 -3.76 18.13
CA PHE A 150 20.44 -4.56 18.41
C PHE A 150 20.38 -5.84 17.56
N ASP A 151 21.31 -6.01 16.62
CA ASP A 151 21.37 -7.11 15.66
C ASP A 151 21.81 -8.46 16.30
N ASP A 152 22.50 -8.44 17.44
CA ASP A 152 22.97 -9.63 18.16
C ASP A 152 21.88 -10.25 19.09
N ILE A 153 20.70 -9.64 19.22
CA ILE A 153 19.57 -10.17 20.02
C ILE A 153 18.42 -10.52 19.06
N THR A 154 18.05 -11.81 18.96
CA THR A 154 16.85 -12.16 18.19
C THR A 154 15.60 -11.76 18.96
N PRO A 155 14.47 -11.42 18.29
CA PRO A 155 13.23 -11.10 18.99
C PRO A 155 12.75 -12.21 19.94
N LEU A 156 13.12 -13.47 19.69
CA LEU A 156 12.77 -14.64 20.48
C LEU A 156 13.50 -14.70 21.84
N ASP A 157 14.74 -14.21 21.90
CA ASP A 157 15.59 -14.22 23.10
C ASP A 157 15.02 -13.31 24.21
N VAL A 158 14.36 -12.24 23.80
CA VAL A 158 13.77 -11.22 24.69
C VAL A 158 12.26 -11.38 24.90
N MET A 159 11.61 -12.36 24.27
CA MET A 159 10.22 -12.72 24.57
C MET A 159 10.08 -13.48 25.88
N ASP A 160 8.90 -13.38 26.51
CA ASP A 160 8.50 -14.32 27.55
C ASP A 160 7.96 -15.64 26.95
N ALA A 161 7.47 -16.54 27.82
CA ALA A 161 6.91 -17.81 27.40
C ALA A 161 5.57 -17.70 26.63
N ILE A 162 4.86 -16.57 26.72
CA ILE A 162 3.61 -16.31 26.02
C ILE A 162 3.92 -15.75 24.63
N GLY A 163 4.84 -14.80 24.52
CA GLY A 163 5.31 -14.24 23.26
C GLY A 163 5.85 -15.32 22.32
N ARG A 164 6.68 -16.25 22.84
CA ARG A 164 7.15 -17.41 22.06
C ARG A 164 6.00 -18.30 21.56
N ARG A 165 4.96 -18.52 22.35
CA ARG A 165 3.77 -19.29 21.92
C ARG A 165 2.97 -18.54 20.86
N LEU A 166 2.81 -17.22 20.97
CA LEU A 166 2.14 -16.41 19.96
C LEU A 166 2.91 -16.43 18.63
N TYR A 167 4.23 -16.26 18.68
CA TYR A 167 5.09 -16.40 17.51
C TYR A 167 4.98 -17.80 16.87
N SER A 168 4.99 -18.85 17.69
CA SER A 168 4.79 -20.25 17.30
C SER A 168 3.44 -20.48 16.59
N VAL A 169 2.32 -19.91 17.09
CA VAL A 169 1.02 -19.98 16.38
C VAL A 169 1.11 -19.41 14.97
N ALA A 170 1.92 -18.36 14.76
CA ALA A 170 2.06 -17.68 13.48
C ALA A 170 3.07 -18.36 12.52
N HIS A 171 4.14 -18.98 13.03
CA HIS A 171 5.30 -19.41 12.22
C HIS A 171 5.74 -20.87 12.33
N ASP A 172 5.28 -21.62 13.36
CA ASP A 172 5.66 -23.02 13.49
C ASP A 172 4.83 -23.93 12.57
N GLU A 173 5.35 -25.12 12.33
CA GLU A 173 4.61 -26.23 11.73
C GLU A 173 3.28 -26.51 12.48
N PRO A 174 2.23 -27.03 11.80
CA PRO A 174 0.89 -27.16 12.36
C PRO A 174 0.79 -27.87 13.72
N GLU A 175 1.67 -28.82 14.05
CA GLU A 175 1.67 -29.48 15.36
C GLU A 175 2.11 -28.54 16.49
N GLY A 176 3.20 -27.78 16.27
CA GLY A 176 3.73 -26.80 17.23
C GLY A 176 2.79 -25.62 17.41
N ALA A 177 2.29 -25.08 16.29
CA ALA A 177 1.30 -24.01 16.29
C ALA A 177 0.00 -24.43 17.01
N LEU A 178 -0.49 -25.67 16.80
CA LEU A 178 -1.69 -26.17 17.47
C LEU A 178 -1.51 -26.34 18.98
N GLU A 179 -0.35 -26.84 19.43
CA GLU A 179 -0.07 -26.96 20.86
C GLU A 179 0.10 -25.59 21.52
N SER A 180 0.78 -24.65 20.88
CA SER A 180 0.85 -23.25 21.33
C SER A 180 -0.54 -22.61 21.41
N LEU A 181 -1.42 -22.84 20.43
CA LEU A 181 -2.79 -22.31 20.41
C LEU A 181 -3.64 -22.89 21.55
N ARG A 182 -3.58 -24.20 21.80
CA ARG A 182 -4.25 -24.83 22.96
C ARG A 182 -3.80 -24.24 24.29
N GLN A 183 -2.49 -24.01 24.44
CA GLN A 183 -1.90 -23.49 25.68
C GLN A 183 -2.19 -22.00 25.88
N ILE A 184 -2.42 -21.25 24.80
CA ILE A 184 -2.97 -19.89 24.85
C ILE A 184 -4.45 -19.92 25.25
N GLU A 185 -5.24 -20.80 24.64
CA GLU A 185 -6.67 -20.97 24.93
C GLU A 185 -6.95 -21.31 26.39
N LEU A 186 -6.15 -22.21 27.00
CA LEU A 186 -6.24 -22.57 28.42
C LEU A 186 -6.04 -21.39 29.39
N ARG A 187 -5.44 -20.28 28.93
CA ARG A 187 -5.32 -19.05 29.75
C ARG A 187 -6.61 -18.23 29.77
N ASN A 188 -7.45 -18.37 28.74
CA ASN A 188 -8.72 -17.67 28.57
C ASN A 188 -8.63 -16.15 28.85
N ASP A 189 -7.61 -15.51 28.26
CA ASP A 189 -7.22 -14.13 28.56
C ASP A 189 -7.47 -13.22 27.34
N MET A 190 -8.32 -12.21 27.50
CA MET A 190 -8.67 -11.22 26.48
C MET A 190 -7.45 -10.46 25.96
N ALA A 191 -6.39 -10.28 26.76
CA ALA A 191 -5.17 -9.62 26.31
C ALA A 191 -4.46 -10.38 25.17
N LEU A 192 -4.72 -11.68 25.01
CA LEU A 192 -4.14 -12.52 23.96
C LEU A 192 -4.90 -12.43 22.63
N VAL A 193 -6.05 -11.76 22.60
CA VAL A 193 -6.87 -11.62 21.39
C VAL A 193 -6.16 -10.80 20.30
N PRO A 194 -5.63 -9.59 20.55
CA PRO A 194 -4.90 -8.84 19.52
C PRO A 194 -3.76 -9.62 18.82
N PRO A 195 -2.77 -10.22 19.53
CA PRO A 195 -1.70 -10.94 18.85
C PRO A 195 -2.17 -12.25 18.18
N LEU A 196 -3.27 -12.87 18.63
CA LEU A 196 -3.89 -13.99 17.91
C LEU A 196 -4.52 -13.54 16.58
N VAL A 197 -5.19 -12.38 16.54
CA VAL A 197 -5.72 -11.81 15.28
C VAL A 197 -4.58 -11.56 14.28
N HIS A 198 -3.45 -11.03 14.74
CA HIS A 198 -2.27 -10.84 13.89
C HIS A 198 -1.68 -12.17 13.40
N ALA A 199 -1.62 -13.18 14.26
CA ALA A 199 -1.15 -14.52 13.88
C ALA A 199 -2.00 -15.16 12.76
N MET A 200 -3.27 -14.75 12.57
CA MET A 200 -4.11 -15.25 11.48
C MET A 200 -3.55 -14.91 10.08
N GLN A 201 -2.77 -13.83 9.93
CA GLN A 201 -2.18 -13.45 8.63
C GLN A 201 -1.04 -14.40 8.19
N PHE A 202 -0.48 -15.18 9.12
CA PHE A 202 0.75 -15.96 8.90
C PHE A 202 0.55 -17.47 9.12
N SER A 203 -0.37 -17.85 10.01
CA SER A 203 -0.46 -19.23 10.52
C SER A 203 -0.86 -20.28 9.49
N LEU A 204 -0.04 -21.32 9.38
CA LEU A 204 -0.30 -22.54 8.60
C LEU A 204 -1.49 -23.36 9.14
N LEU A 205 -2.03 -23.05 10.33
CA LEU A 205 -3.26 -23.67 10.85
C LEU A 205 -4.53 -23.28 10.08
N GLY A 206 -4.47 -22.18 9.32
CA GLY A 206 -5.61 -21.55 8.65
C GLY A 206 -6.48 -20.73 9.59
N GLU A 207 -6.97 -19.60 9.08
CA GLU A 207 -7.73 -18.57 9.82
C GLU A 207 -8.87 -19.15 10.67
N ALA A 208 -9.62 -20.12 10.13
CA ALA A 208 -10.75 -20.74 10.82
C ALA A 208 -10.38 -21.40 12.17
N ARG A 209 -9.16 -21.94 12.31
CA ARG A 209 -8.69 -22.61 13.54
C ARG A 209 -8.43 -21.59 14.65
N ILE A 210 -7.77 -20.48 14.33
CA ILE A 210 -7.52 -19.40 15.27
C ILE A 210 -8.83 -18.67 15.61
N ALA A 211 -9.69 -18.44 14.61
CA ALA A 211 -11.04 -17.90 14.82
C ALA A 211 -11.86 -18.73 15.82
N ASP A 212 -11.72 -20.06 15.83
CA ASP A 212 -12.39 -20.92 16.81
C ASP A 212 -11.86 -20.73 18.24
N THR A 213 -10.55 -20.51 18.43
CA THR A 213 -9.98 -20.15 19.74
C THR A 213 -10.38 -18.73 20.15
N LEU A 214 -10.38 -17.76 19.22
CA LEU A 214 -10.86 -16.40 19.45
C LEU A 214 -12.33 -16.38 19.90
N ARG A 215 -13.21 -17.19 19.29
CA ARG A 215 -14.60 -17.40 19.74
C ARG A 215 -14.67 -17.84 21.20
N ARG A 216 -13.80 -18.77 21.63
CA ARG A 216 -13.82 -19.32 22.99
C ARG A 216 -13.31 -18.33 24.04
N ILE A 217 -12.31 -17.52 23.70
CA ILE A 217 -11.78 -16.46 24.59
C ILE A 217 -12.77 -15.29 24.70
N THR A 218 -13.32 -14.82 23.58
CA THR A 218 -14.12 -13.58 23.52
C THR A 218 -15.63 -13.78 23.71
N GLY A 219 -16.15 -14.98 23.42
CA GLY A 219 -17.58 -15.21 23.20
C GLY A 219 -18.15 -14.60 21.90
N ALA A 220 -17.36 -13.86 21.13
CA ALA A 220 -17.78 -13.20 19.90
C ALA A 220 -17.71 -14.15 18.68
N ASN A 221 -18.45 -13.83 17.62
CA ASN A 221 -18.46 -14.60 16.38
C ASN A 221 -18.59 -13.71 15.12
N PRO A 222 -17.61 -12.82 14.84
CA PRO A 222 -17.64 -11.95 13.66
C PRO A 222 -17.46 -12.72 12.34
N GLY A 223 -16.77 -13.86 12.37
CA GLY A 223 -16.52 -14.66 11.18
C GLY A 223 -15.42 -15.71 11.36
N LYS A 224 -15.01 -16.34 10.26
CA LYS A 224 -13.86 -17.26 10.23
C LYS A 224 -12.59 -16.62 9.70
N THR A 225 -12.68 -15.40 9.16
CA THR A 225 -11.58 -14.76 8.44
C THR A 225 -10.81 -13.76 9.28
N TRP A 226 -9.55 -13.53 8.95
CA TRP A 226 -8.71 -12.48 9.55
C TRP A 226 -9.41 -11.12 9.45
N PHE A 227 -9.90 -10.76 8.24
CA PHE A 227 -10.58 -9.49 7.97
C PHE A 227 -11.73 -9.22 8.96
N ALA A 228 -12.58 -10.21 9.22
CA ALA A 228 -13.71 -10.08 10.14
C ALA A 228 -13.27 -9.91 11.60
N TRP A 229 -12.21 -10.61 12.02
CA TRP A 229 -11.65 -10.47 13.37
C TRP A 229 -10.85 -9.18 13.56
N ALA A 230 -10.22 -8.66 12.50
CA ALA A 230 -9.52 -7.39 12.50
C ALA A 230 -10.49 -6.20 12.55
N GLN A 231 -11.62 -6.25 11.84
CA GLN A 231 -12.72 -5.28 12.00
C GLN A 231 -13.34 -5.36 13.41
N TRP A 232 -13.50 -6.56 13.96
CA TRP A 232 -13.97 -6.72 15.34
C TRP A 232 -12.95 -6.14 16.34
N LEU A 233 -11.65 -6.34 16.13
CA LEU A 233 -10.61 -5.78 16.99
C LEU A 233 -10.57 -4.24 16.91
N GLU A 234 -10.78 -3.65 15.74
CA GLU A 234 -10.92 -2.20 15.59
C GLU A 234 -12.13 -1.61 16.34
N SER A 235 -13.21 -2.39 16.56
CA SER A 235 -14.35 -1.95 17.37
C SER A 235 -14.16 -2.12 18.88
N HIS A 236 -13.04 -2.70 19.31
CA HIS A 236 -12.67 -2.91 20.73
C HIS A 236 -11.33 -2.20 21.06
N PRO A 237 -11.28 -0.84 21.01
CA PRO A 237 -10.06 -0.07 21.26
C PRO A 237 -9.55 -0.17 22.71
N ASP A 238 -10.33 -0.76 23.60
CA ASP A 238 -9.96 -1.14 24.97
C ASP A 238 -8.99 -2.35 25.03
N LEU A 239 -8.88 -3.15 23.96
CA LEU A 239 -7.94 -4.27 23.87
C LEU A 239 -6.52 -3.79 23.55
N ILE A 240 -5.83 -3.32 24.58
CA ILE A 240 -4.48 -2.77 24.47
C ILE A 240 -3.43 -3.86 24.21
N LEU A 241 -2.70 -3.72 23.11
CA LEU A 241 -1.49 -4.49 22.84
C LEU A 241 -0.34 -4.00 23.73
N THR A 242 -0.17 -4.62 24.91
CA THR A 242 0.89 -4.30 25.87
C THR A 242 2.29 -4.52 25.28
N PRO A 243 3.37 -3.89 25.78
CA PRO A 243 4.70 -4.01 25.17
C PRO A 243 5.21 -5.45 24.99
N GLY A 244 4.97 -6.36 25.94
CA GLY A 244 5.39 -7.76 25.80
C GLY A 244 4.62 -8.52 24.71
N LEU A 245 3.36 -8.14 24.45
CA LEU A 245 2.55 -8.72 23.37
C LEU A 245 2.84 -8.05 22.02
N ALA A 246 3.09 -6.74 22.03
CA ALA A 246 3.56 -5.99 20.87
C ALA A 246 4.90 -6.52 20.37
N GLN A 247 5.78 -6.98 21.26
CA GLN A 247 7.03 -7.66 20.89
C GLN A 247 6.80 -8.95 20.10
N ALA A 248 5.77 -9.74 20.45
CA ALA A 248 5.41 -10.94 19.69
C ALA A 248 4.89 -10.59 18.29
N VAL A 249 4.02 -9.58 18.18
CA VAL A 249 3.50 -9.07 16.89
C VAL A 249 4.61 -8.51 16.00
N VAL A 250 5.44 -7.61 16.54
CA VAL A 250 6.54 -7.00 15.79
C VAL A 250 7.55 -8.06 15.35
N ALA A 251 7.74 -9.14 16.13
CA ALA A 251 8.57 -10.26 15.73
C ALA A 251 7.98 -11.09 14.58
N MET A 252 6.65 -11.25 14.51
CA MET A 252 5.99 -11.88 13.36
C MET A 252 6.33 -11.12 12.08
N TRP A 253 6.13 -9.80 12.07
CA TRP A 253 6.48 -8.96 10.93
C TRP A 253 8.00 -8.94 10.67
N SER A 254 8.81 -8.99 11.72
CA SER A 254 10.28 -9.05 11.63
C SER A 254 10.84 -10.31 10.97
N ALA A 255 10.03 -11.35 10.78
CA ALA A 255 10.41 -12.52 9.98
C ALA A 255 10.33 -12.25 8.46
N ILE A 256 9.56 -11.24 8.06
CA ILE A 256 9.36 -10.79 6.67
C ILE A 256 10.38 -9.71 6.31
N ASP A 257 10.59 -8.75 7.22
CA ASP A 257 11.55 -7.66 7.10
C ASP A 257 12.02 -7.18 8.50
N GLY A 258 13.34 -7.18 8.74
CA GLY A 258 13.91 -6.73 10.01
C GLY A 258 13.64 -5.25 10.36
N LYS A 259 13.36 -4.40 9.36
CA LYS A 259 13.07 -2.96 9.53
C LYS A 259 11.88 -2.69 10.46
N TYR A 260 10.89 -3.58 10.53
CA TYR A 260 9.70 -3.42 11.38
C TYR A 260 10.02 -3.17 12.87
N ARG A 261 11.16 -3.68 13.37
CA ARG A 261 11.62 -3.45 14.75
C ARG A 261 11.89 -1.99 15.08
N ALA A 262 12.32 -1.21 14.08
CA ALA A 262 12.66 0.20 14.22
C ALA A 262 11.48 1.12 13.86
N ILE A 263 10.58 0.70 12.97
CA ILE A 263 9.36 1.42 12.60
C ILE A 263 8.32 1.39 13.73
N LEU A 264 8.03 0.22 14.31
CA LEU A 264 7.09 0.09 15.42
C LEU A 264 7.69 -0.67 16.62
N PRO A 265 8.70 -0.11 17.31
CA PRO A 265 9.22 -0.69 18.55
C PRO A 265 8.10 -0.97 19.56
N PRO A 266 8.15 -2.06 20.35
CA PRO A 266 7.04 -2.45 21.22
C PRO A 266 6.61 -1.37 22.23
N ASN A 267 7.56 -0.55 22.71
CA ASN A 267 7.32 0.57 23.62
C ASN A 267 6.93 1.89 22.94
N ARG A 268 6.94 1.99 21.59
CA ARG A 268 6.62 3.23 20.87
C ARG A 268 5.17 3.63 21.12
N VAL A 269 4.95 4.89 21.49
CA VAL A 269 3.61 5.47 21.70
C VAL A 269 2.93 5.71 20.36
N THR A 270 1.62 5.49 20.30
CA THR A 270 0.79 5.59 19.09
C THR A 270 -0.43 6.48 19.33
N GLN A 271 -0.84 7.31 18.36
CA GLN A 271 -2.15 8.01 18.41
C GLN A 271 -3.32 7.09 18.07
N VAL A 272 -3.07 6.01 17.35
CA VAL A 272 -4.07 4.98 16.98
C VAL A 272 -3.92 3.74 17.85
N PRO A 273 -4.94 2.87 17.99
CA PRO A 273 -4.78 1.59 18.68
C PRO A 273 -3.73 0.73 17.99
N LYS A 274 -2.59 0.49 18.66
CA LYS A 274 -1.48 -0.34 18.13
C LYS A 274 -1.93 -1.75 17.72
N ALA A 275 -2.93 -2.28 18.42
CA ALA A 275 -3.58 -3.55 18.11
C ALA A 275 -4.19 -3.61 16.70
N SER A 276 -4.54 -2.45 16.12
CA SER A 276 -5.23 -2.32 14.84
C SER A 276 -4.34 -1.88 13.68
N ILE A 277 -3.02 -1.76 13.90
CA ILE A 277 -2.04 -1.61 12.82
C ILE A 277 -1.68 -3.02 12.36
N TYR A 278 -1.87 -3.34 11.09
CA TYR A 278 -1.62 -4.67 10.53
C TYR A 278 -0.54 -4.64 9.46
N TRP A 279 0.05 -5.80 9.15
CA TRP A 279 0.88 -5.95 7.96
C TRP A 279 0.01 -5.88 6.71
N ASP A 280 0.43 -5.11 5.70
CA ASP A 280 -0.33 -4.91 4.46
C ASP A 280 -0.05 -5.95 3.38
N GLY A 281 0.88 -6.89 3.61
CA GLY A 281 1.29 -7.86 2.59
C GLY A 281 2.60 -7.51 1.87
N THR A 282 3.19 -6.34 2.12
CA THR A 282 4.42 -5.87 1.47
C THR A 282 5.61 -5.73 2.43
N ARG A 283 6.83 -5.73 1.91
CA ARG A 283 8.02 -5.33 2.67
C ARG A 283 8.07 -3.81 2.86
N VAL A 284 8.86 -3.37 3.83
CA VAL A 284 9.12 -1.94 4.00
C VAL A 284 9.93 -1.45 2.80
N ASP A 285 9.42 -0.42 2.11
CA ASP A 285 9.96 0.05 0.83
C ASP A 285 9.95 -0.99 -0.30
N GLU A 286 8.98 -1.92 -0.36
CA GLU A 286 8.94 -2.91 -1.47
C GLU A 286 8.88 -2.28 -2.86
N VAL A 287 8.31 -1.07 -2.96
CA VAL A 287 8.52 -0.16 -4.08
C VAL A 287 9.35 1.01 -3.55
N ASP A 288 10.58 1.14 -4.06
CA ASP A 288 11.47 2.22 -3.68
C ASP A 288 10.82 3.60 -3.94
N PRO A 289 10.87 4.54 -2.99
CA PRO A 289 10.39 5.89 -3.22
C PRO A 289 11.27 6.61 -4.22
N VAL A 290 10.68 7.30 -5.21
CA VAL A 290 11.46 8.13 -6.14
C VAL A 290 12.00 9.34 -5.39
N ILE A 291 13.31 9.56 -5.43
CA ILE A 291 13.98 10.69 -4.79
C ILE A 291 14.50 11.65 -5.86
N LYS A 292 14.04 12.91 -5.84
CA LYS A 292 14.40 13.98 -6.78
C LYS A 292 14.18 13.56 -8.24
N PRO A 293 12.92 13.35 -8.67
CA PRO A 293 12.61 12.93 -10.02
C PRO A 293 13.22 13.87 -11.08
N THR A 294 13.64 13.32 -12.22
CA THR A 294 13.87 14.12 -13.42
C THR A 294 12.55 14.75 -13.87
N VAL A 295 12.64 15.95 -14.43
CA VAL A 295 11.48 16.74 -14.86
C VAL A 295 11.74 17.34 -16.24
N VAL A 296 10.68 17.42 -17.04
CA VAL A 296 10.72 17.94 -18.41
C VAL A 296 9.76 19.11 -18.58
N GLY A 297 9.95 19.90 -19.64
CA GLY A 297 9.01 20.95 -20.02
C GLY A 297 7.70 20.37 -20.57
N PRO A 298 6.60 21.15 -20.60
CA PRO A 298 5.28 20.67 -21.02
C PRO A 298 5.19 20.40 -22.52
N ASN A 299 6.20 20.85 -23.29
CA ASN A 299 6.39 20.57 -24.71
C ASN A 299 7.30 19.35 -24.97
N GLN A 300 7.79 18.67 -23.93
CA GLN A 300 8.66 17.49 -24.01
C GLN A 300 7.97 16.22 -23.47
N ALA A 301 6.92 16.35 -22.66
CA ALA A 301 6.03 15.26 -22.26
C ALA A 301 5.11 14.85 -23.43
N PHE A 302 5.66 14.13 -24.41
CA PHE A 302 4.99 13.72 -25.65
C PHE A 302 4.13 12.46 -25.52
N ASP A 303 4.27 11.76 -24.40
CA ASP A 303 3.74 10.43 -24.11
C ASP A 303 2.54 10.44 -23.16
N ILE A 304 2.22 11.60 -22.58
CA ILE A 304 1.02 11.84 -21.79
C ILE A 304 -0.11 12.30 -22.73
N ASP A 305 -1.17 11.50 -22.85
CA ASP A 305 -2.32 11.84 -23.67
C ASP A 305 -3.12 13.00 -23.05
N HIS A 306 -3.80 13.80 -23.88
CA HIS A 306 -4.53 15.00 -23.43
C HIS A 306 -5.56 14.76 -22.32
N ASN A 307 -6.12 13.55 -22.26
CA ASN A 307 -7.15 13.17 -21.29
C ASN A 307 -6.58 12.43 -20.07
N ASP A 308 -5.29 12.10 -20.06
CA ASP A 308 -4.66 11.43 -18.94
C ASP A 308 -4.72 12.30 -17.70
N LEU A 309 -4.88 11.66 -16.55
CA LEU A 309 -4.97 12.36 -15.28
C LEU A 309 -3.58 12.70 -14.76
N VAL A 310 -3.46 13.90 -14.20
CA VAL A 310 -2.28 14.39 -13.50
C VAL A 310 -2.71 14.90 -12.12
N LEU A 311 -1.84 14.75 -11.13
CA LEU A 311 -1.86 15.62 -9.97
C LEU A 311 -1.04 16.86 -10.31
N GLY A 312 -1.70 17.99 -10.51
CA GLY A 312 -1.04 19.29 -10.60
C GLY A 312 -0.81 19.86 -9.21
N VAL A 313 0.41 20.29 -8.90
CA VAL A 313 0.79 20.91 -7.63
C VAL A 313 1.24 22.34 -7.89
N SER A 314 0.79 23.26 -7.03
CA SER A 314 1.22 24.66 -6.99
C SER A 314 1.83 24.96 -5.63
N LEU A 315 3.06 25.47 -5.64
CA LEU A 315 3.73 26.01 -4.46
C LEU A 315 4.43 27.30 -4.86
N ASN A 316 4.01 28.43 -4.25
CA ASN A 316 4.57 29.77 -4.47
C ASN A 316 4.75 30.15 -5.96
N GLY A 317 3.73 29.88 -6.78
CA GLY A 317 3.75 30.16 -8.22
C GLY A 317 4.67 29.25 -9.04
N THR A 318 5.20 28.17 -8.46
CA THR A 318 5.91 27.11 -9.18
C THR A 318 4.98 25.92 -9.38
N TYR A 319 4.86 25.45 -10.62
CA TYR A 319 3.89 24.43 -11.02
C TYR A 319 4.56 23.13 -11.50
N ARG A 320 4.05 22.00 -11.05
CA ARG A 320 4.46 20.67 -11.51
C ARG A 320 3.29 19.70 -11.65
N ALA A 321 3.29 18.94 -12.74
CA ALA A 321 2.37 17.84 -12.97
C ALA A 321 3.04 16.49 -12.69
N TYR A 322 2.36 15.63 -11.94
CA TYR A 322 2.75 14.23 -11.71
C TYR A 322 1.72 13.31 -12.41
N PRO A 323 2.12 12.57 -13.45
CA PRO A 323 1.20 11.71 -14.20
C PRO A 323 0.68 10.55 -13.35
N VAL A 324 -0.62 10.28 -13.40
CA VAL A 324 -1.23 9.23 -12.56
C VAL A 324 -0.75 7.82 -12.95
N SER A 325 -0.43 7.59 -14.22
CA SER A 325 0.22 6.36 -14.70
C SER A 325 1.56 6.09 -13.99
N GLN A 326 2.33 7.14 -13.71
CA GLN A 326 3.59 7.06 -12.97
C GLN A 326 3.37 6.88 -11.47
N LEU A 327 2.39 7.59 -10.90
CA LEU A 327 2.00 7.41 -9.49
C LEU A 327 1.39 6.02 -9.20
N LEU A 328 0.85 5.31 -10.19
CA LEU A 328 0.39 3.92 -10.04
C LEU A 328 1.54 2.90 -10.06
N ALA A 329 2.68 3.23 -10.68
CA ALA A 329 3.88 2.41 -10.64
C ALA A 329 4.75 2.72 -9.42
N ASN A 330 4.96 4.01 -9.16
CA ASN A 330 5.80 4.53 -8.09
C ASN A 330 4.97 5.49 -7.22
N PRO A 331 4.22 4.96 -6.24
CA PRO A 331 3.23 5.73 -5.48
C PRO A 331 3.80 6.78 -4.54
N ILE A 332 5.12 6.80 -4.28
CA ILE A 332 5.77 7.81 -3.44
C ILE A 332 6.86 8.53 -4.22
N ILE A 333 6.68 9.84 -4.41
CA ILE A 333 7.66 10.72 -5.08
C ILE A 333 8.08 11.81 -4.08
N ASN A 334 9.35 11.82 -3.69
CA ASN A 334 9.95 12.86 -2.86
C ASN A 334 10.71 13.84 -3.75
N ASP A 335 10.17 15.04 -3.91
CA ASP A 335 10.60 16.02 -4.91
C ASP A 335 10.95 17.37 -4.26
N VAL A 336 11.55 18.27 -5.05
CA VAL A 336 11.82 19.66 -4.70
C VAL A 336 11.17 20.55 -5.76
N LEU A 337 10.18 21.34 -5.35
CA LEU A 337 9.43 22.24 -6.21
C LEU A 337 9.73 23.69 -5.82
N GLY A 338 10.58 24.36 -6.61
CA GLY A 338 11.15 25.65 -6.22
C GLY A 338 12.11 25.47 -5.05
N ASP A 339 11.83 26.16 -3.94
CA ASP A 339 12.49 26.03 -2.64
C ASP A 339 11.76 25.10 -1.65
N HIS A 340 10.64 24.48 -2.07
CA HIS A 340 9.83 23.60 -1.21
C HIS A 340 10.19 22.13 -1.38
N GLU A 341 10.37 21.44 -0.27
CA GLU A 341 10.44 19.98 -0.24
C GLU A 341 9.04 19.39 -0.22
N VAL A 342 8.68 18.58 -1.22
CA VAL A 342 7.35 17.97 -1.33
C VAL A 342 7.45 16.43 -1.30
N THR A 343 6.40 15.78 -0.81
CA THR A 343 6.13 14.36 -1.08
C THR A 343 4.78 14.23 -1.75
N ILE A 344 4.76 13.62 -2.93
CA ILE A 344 3.54 13.12 -3.54
C ILE A 344 3.35 11.69 -3.05
N ALA A 345 2.18 11.41 -2.50
CA ALA A 345 1.78 10.07 -2.12
C ALA A 345 0.47 9.72 -2.82
N TYR A 346 0.44 8.61 -3.55
CA TYR A 346 -0.79 8.07 -4.10
C TYR A 346 -1.16 6.75 -3.43
N GLU A 347 -2.18 6.81 -2.58
CA GLU A 347 -2.76 5.61 -1.98
C GLU A 347 -4.12 5.31 -2.62
N PRO A 348 -4.18 4.42 -3.62
CA PRO A 348 -5.43 4.11 -4.32
C PRO A 348 -6.52 3.56 -3.39
N LEU A 349 -6.16 2.98 -2.24
CA LEU A 349 -7.13 2.49 -1.27
C LEU A 349 -8.01 3.61 -0.70
N CYS A 350 -7.47 4.82 -0.51
CA CYS A 350 -8.18 6.00 -0.01
C CYS A 350 -8.75 6.91 -1.11
N GLY A 351 -8.33 6.71 -2.37
CA GLY A 351 -9.08 7.13 -3.56
C GLY A 351 -8.51 8.29 -4.39
N PHE A 352 -7.59 9.10 -3.84
CA PHE A 352 -6.98 10.24 -4.56
C PHE A 352 -5.53 10.47 -4.11
N PRO A 353 -4.63 10.94 -4.99
CA PRO A 353 -3.27 11.29 -4.62
C PRO A 353 -3.23 12.62 -3.84
N ILE A 354 -2.24 12.75 -2.95
CA ILE A 354 -2.01 13.92 -2.11
C ILE A 354 -0.61 14.48 -2.33
N ALA A 355 -0.44 15.77 -2.04
CA ALA A 355 0.85 16.42 -1.96
C ALA A 355 1.07 16.95 -0.54
N ILE A 356 2.25 16.67 0.03
CA ILE A 356 2.64 17.00 1.41
C ILE A 356 3.80 18.00 1.34
N ASP A 357 3.66 19.19 1.93
CA ASP A 357 4.76 20.17 2.02
C ASP A 357 5.69 19.85 3.20
N ARG A 358 6.69 18.99 2.97
CA ARG A 358 7.63 18.58 4.00
C ARG A 358 8.46 19.73 4.58
N GLY A 359 8.53 20.89 3.92
CA GLY A 359 9.29 22.05 4.40
C GLY A 359 8.76 22.68 5.69
N HIS A 360 7.47 22.50 6.01
CA HIS A 360 6.77 23.31 7.02
C HIS A 360 6.08 22.52 8.15
N VAL A 361 6.72 21.47 8.68
CA VAL A 361 6.18 20.72 9.84
C VAL A 361 6.70 21.31 11.14
N GLY A 362 5.94 22.28 11.66
CA GLY A 362 6.33 23.08 12.82
C GLY A 362 7.58 23.91 12.52
N ASN A 363 8.71 23.55 13.12
CA ASN A 363 10.01 24.20 12.93
C ASN A 363 11.07 23.30 12.25
N THR A 364 10.67 22.19 11.62
CA THR A 364 11.62 21.19 11.08
C THR A 364 11.20 20.72 9.68
N SER A 365 12.16 20.62 8.75
CA SER A 365 11.93 19.94 7.46
C SER A 365 11.77 18.44 7.71
N MET A 366 10.69 17.85 7.22
CA MET A 366 10.50 16.40 7.29
C MET A 366 11.40 15.69 6.29
N ALA A 367 12.02 14.59 6.72
CA ALA A 367 12.75 13.70 5.82
C ALA A 367 11.83 13.12 4.72
N PRO A 368 12.40 12.72 3.57
CA PRO A 368 11.68 11.95 2.56
C PRO A 368 10.91 10.76 3.15
N MET A 369 9.78 10.42 2.54
CA MET A 369 8.87 9.39 3.04
C MET A 369 8.81 8.18 2.12
N ALA A 370 8.28 7.07 2.63
CA ALA A 370 8.04 5.83 1.89
C ALA A 370 6.92 4.98 2.53
N TRP A 371 6.56 3.86 1.89
CA TRP A 371 5.56 2.93 2.42
C TRP A 371 6.14 2.03 3.52
N ALA A 372 5.48 2.00 4.67
CA ALA A 372 5.93 1.24 5.84
C ALA A 372 5.61 -0.27 5.78
N GLY A 373 4.91 -0.76 4.75
CA GLY A 373 4.37 -2.13 4.71
C GLY A 373 3.28 -2.42 5.76
N LEU A 374 2.67 -1.35 6.30
CA LEU A 374 1.66 -1.42 7.36
C LEU A 374 0.37 -0.71 6.92
N VAL A 375 -0.76 -1.20 7.41
CA VAL A 375 -2.09 -0.65 7.16
C VAL A 375 -2.84 -0.41 8.48
N TYR A 376 -3.62 0.67 8.54
CA TYR A 376 -4.56 0.98 9.62
C TYR A 376 -5.88 1.45 8.99
N ARG A 377 -7.02 0.83 9.32
CA ARG A 377 -8.35 1.16 8.76
C ARG A 377 -8.36 1.25 7.22
N SER A 378 -7.73 0.31 6.54
CA SER A 378 -7.54 0.31 5.08
C SER A 378 -6.81 1.54 4.48
N SER A 379 -6.09 2.31 5.30
CA SER A 379 -5.08 3.30 4.88
C SER A 379 -3.69 2.71 5.07
N ARG A 380 -2.87 2.65 4.01
CA ARG A 380 -1.45 2.27 4.14
C ARG A 380 -0.68 3.40 4.81
N LEU A 381 0.26 3.04 5.67
CA LEU A 381 0.99 4.00 6.49
C LEU A 381 2.30 4.41 5.81
N LEU A 382 2.51 5.71 5.73
CA LEU A 382 3.80 6.29 5.37
C LEU A 382 4.76 6.21 6.55
N TYR A 383 6.07 6.21 6.30
CA TYR A 383 7.07 6.54 7.31
C TYR A 383 8.17 7.45 6.77
N THR A 384 8.90 8.12 7.65
CA THR A 384 10.07 8.96 7.28
C THR A 384 11.33 8.09 7.14
N LEU A 385 12.02 8.16 5.99
CA LEU A 385 13.22 7.36 5.72
C LEU A 385 14.33 7.60 6.76
N ASP A 386 14.57 8.87 7.10
CA ASP A 386 15.54 9.28 8.10
C ASP A 386 14.91 9.58 9.48
N GLY A 387 15.78 9.70 10.48
CA GLY A 387 15.41 10.04 11.85
C GLY A 387 14.78 8.86 12.59
N ASP A 388 13.71 9.12 13.34
CA ASP A 388 13.08 8.14 14.22
C ASP A 388 12.05 7.23 13.49
N GLN A 389 12.01 7.24 12.15
CA GLN A 389 11.11 6.39 11.34
C GLN A 389 9.64 6.48 11.79
N GLN A 390 9.13 7.71 11.88
CA GLN A 390 7.79 7.96 12.39
C GLN A 390 6.73 7.58 11.36
N LEU A 391 5.75 6.76 11.75
CA LEU A 391 4.57 6.45 10.95
C LEU A 391 3.60 7.64 10.86
N TRP A 392 2.99 7.81 9.69
CA TRP A 392 1.95 8.80 9.37
C TRP A 392 0.84 8.16 8.55
N ASP A 393 -0.40 8.58 8.78
CA ASP A 393 -1.57 8.16 8.00
C ASP A 393 -1.86 9.22 6.91
N PRO A 394 -1.66 8.92 5.62
CA PRO A 394 -1.86 9.86 4.53
C PRO A 394 -3.33 10.27 4.35
N CYS A 395 -4.30 9.48 4.83
CA CYS A 395 -5.70 9.78 4.58
C CYS A 395 -6.22 10.78 5.63
N THR A 396 -5.79 10.66 6.90
CA THR A 396 -6.11 11.62 7.97
C THR A 396 -5.10 12.78 8.11
N MET A 397 -3.94 12.66 7.44
CA MET A 397 -2.73 13.49 7.59
C MET A 397 -2.11 13.44 8.99
N ARG A 398 -2.48 12.51 9.87
CA ARG A 398 -2.04 12.52 11.28
C ARG A 398 -0.79 11.68 11.49
N SER A 399 0.08 12.15 12.40
CA SER A 399 1.16 11.35 12.97
C SER A 399 0.60 10.17 13.75
N VAL A 400 1.06 8.97 13.40
CA VAL A 400 0.61 7.71 14.04
C VAL A 400 1.54 7.33 15.18
N THR A 401 2.84 7.60 15.07
CA THR A 401 3.85 7.21 16.07
C THR A 401 4.92 8.29 16.31
N GLY A 402 5.69 8.16 17.40
CA GLY A 402 6.85 9.00 17.67
C GLY A 402 6.54 10.31 18.40
N ALA A 403 7.47 11.26 18.36
CA ALA A 403 7.32 12.56 19.02
C ALA A 403 6.20 13.41 18.39
N ALA A 404 6.10 13.39 17.05
CA ALA A 404 5.04 14.06 16.29
C ALA A 404 3.65 13.60 16.75
N SER A 405 3.49 12.29 16.94
CA SER A 405 2.27 11.67 17.49
C SER A 405 1.94 12.19 18.89
N GLN A 406 2.91 12.33 19.78
CA GLN A 406 2.68 12.89 21.13
C GLN A 406 2.23 14.36 21.07
N ALA A 407 2.77 15.14 20.13
CA ALA A 407 2.39 16.52 19.86
C ALA A 407 1.09 16.64 19.03
N ARG A 408 0.54 15.53 18.51
CA ARG A 408 -0.61 15.46 17.59
C ARG A 408 -0.40 16.24 16.28
N GLU A 409 0.83 16.25 15.78
CA GLU A 409 1.19 16.93 14.54
C GLU A 409 0.48 16.32 13.33
N ARG A 410 0.18 17.18 12.35
CA ARG A 410 -0.35 16.81 11.04
C ARG A 410 0.71 17.07 9.96
N LEU A 411 0.70 16.24 8.92
CA LEU A 411 1.34 16.55 7.65
C LEU A 411 0.65 17.77 7.02
N PRO A 412 1.36 18.87 6.70
CA PRO A 412 0.79 19.99 5.97
C PRO A 412 0.51 19.56 4.53
N LEU A 413 -0.71 19.82 4.08
CA LEU A 413 -1.15 19.48 2.73
C LEU A 413 -0.82 20.65 1.79
N ALA A 414 -0.09 20.37 0.71
CA ALA A 414 0.18 21.33 -0.35
C ALA A 414 -1.06 21.53 -1.24
N ASN A 415 -1.16 22.69 -1.89
CA ASN A 415 -2.21 22.96 -2.86
C ASN A 415 -2.02 22.07 -4.10
N ALA A 416 -2.93 21.13 -4.29
CA ALA A 416 -2.89 20.20 -5.41
C ALA A 416 -4.28 19.97 -6.01
N THR A 417 -4.32 19.69 -7.31
CA THR A 417 -5.54 19.50 -8.10
C THR A 417 -5.40 18.29 -9.01
N PHE A 418 -6.34 17.36 -8.87
CA PHE A 418 -6.47 16.18 -9.73
C PHE A 418 -7.30 16.55 -10.96
N THR A 419 -6.69 16.57 -12.15
CA THR A 419 -7.36 17.01 -13.40
C THR A 419 -6.72 16.35 -14.63
N SER A 420 -7.23 16.62 -15.83
CA SER A 420 -6.60 16.13 -17.06
C SER A 420 -5.35 16.94 -17.42
N TRP A 421 -4.40 16.30 -18.11
CA TRP A 421 -3.20 16.94 -18.60
C TRP A 421 -3.48 18.16 -19.48
N SER A 422 -4.48 18.07 -20.37
CA SER A 422 -4.92 19.21 -21.20
C SER A 422 -5.41 20.39 -20.36
N ALA A 423 -6.23 20.17 -19.34
CA ALA A 423 -6.74 21.24 -18.48
C ALA A 423 -5.61 21.89 -17.67
N TRP A 424 -4.75 21.08 -17.04
CA TRP A 424 -3.61 21.59 -16.28
C TRP A 424 -2.64 22.41 -17.15
N ARG A 425 -2.22 21.87 -18.30
CA ARG A 425 -1.30 22.55 -19.22
C ARG A 425 -1.89 23.82 -19.83
N SER A 426 -3.21 23.89 -20.02
CA SER A 426 -3.88 25.12 -20.49
C SER A 426 -3.97 26.19 -19.40
N ALA A 427 -4.10 25.81 -18.13
CA ALA A 427 -4.05 26.74 -17.00
C ALA A 427 -2.62 27.20 -16.67
N TYR A 428 -1.64 26.30 -16.80
CA TYR A 428 -0.23 26.47 -16.41
C TYR A 428 0.72 26.06 -17.54
N PRO A 429 0.81 26.85 -18.64
CA PRO A 429 1.67 26.54 -19.79
C PRO A 429 3.18 26.54 -19.48
N GLU A 430 3.59 27.07 -18.33
CA GLU A 430 4.94 27.06 -17.78
C GLU A 430 5.24 25.85 -16.87
N THR A 431 4.24 25.00 -16.59
CA THR A 431 4.39 23.84 -15.68
C THR A 431 5.53 22.92 -16.11
N THR A 432 6.29 22.44 -15.12
CA THR A 432 7.14 21.26 -15.31
C THR A 432 6.31 19.98 -15.20
N VAL A 433 6.84 18.86 -15.68
CA VAL A 433 6.20 17.55 -15.60
C VAL A 433 7.23 16.55 -15.08
N MET A 434 6.85 15.66 -14.17
CA MET A 434 7.69 14.49 -13.83
C MET A 434 7.93 13.68 -15.10
N ASP A 435 9.21 13.44 -15.42
CA ASP A 435 9.61 12.63 -16.56
C ASP A 435 9.13 11.19 -16.38
N THR A 436 8.42 10.68 -17.36
CA THR A 436 7.87 9.33 -17.39
C THR A 436 8.91 8.29 -17.78
N ALA A 437 9.99 8.69 -18.48
CA ALA A 437 11.02 7.77 -18.97
C ALA A 437 11.95 7.25 -17.86
N GLN A 438 11.96 7.90 -16.69
CA GLN A 438 12.81 7.50 -15.55
C GLN A 438 12.25 6.32 -14.74
N ALA A 439 10.97 5.98 -14.95
CA ALA A 439 10.23 5.04 -14.12
C ALA A 439 9.43 4.07 -15.00
N PRO A 440 9.35 2.78 -14.64
CA PRO A 440 8.53 1.83 -15.39
C PRO A 440 7.06 2.23 -15.33
N GLU A 441 6.35 2.17 -16.46
CA GLU A 441 4.91 2.38 -16.49
C GLU A 441 4.16 1.34 -15.64
N ALA A 442 3.02 1.73 -15.09
CA ALA A 442 2.11 0.80 -14.45
C ALA A 442 1.67 -0.27 -15.45
N THR A 443 1.88 -1.55 -15.10
CA THR A 443 1.46 -2.67 -15.95
C THR A 443 -0.06 -2.67 -16.18
N PRO A 444 -0.56 -3.18 -17.32
CA PRO A 444 -2.01 -3.29 -17.55
C PRO A 444 -2.75 -4.05 -16.44
N ASP A 445 -2.11 -5.04 -15.82
CA ASP A 445 -2.62 -5.83 -14.69
C ASP A 445 -2.74 -4.98 -13.41
N SER A 446 -1.75 -4.13 -13.09
CA SER A 446 -1.88 -3.16 -11.99
C SER A 446 -2.96 -2.10 -12.24
N LEU A 447 -3.19 -1.69 -13.49
CA LEU A 447 -4.28 -0.77 -13.86
C LEU A 447 -5.65 -1.45 -13.71
N GLU A 448 -5.81 -2.67 -14.22
CA GLU A 448 -7.05 -3.46 -14.13
C GLU A 448 -7.43 -3.74 -12.66
N ARG A 449 -6.47 -4.17 -11.82
CA ARG A 449 -6.68 -4.36 -10.37
C ARG A 449 -7.06 -3.06 -9.66
N TYR A 450 -6.51 -1.92 -10.08
CA TYR A 450 -6.85 -0.61 -9.53
C TYR A 450 -8.30 -0.22 -9.87
N ASP A 451 -8.68 -0.32 -11.15
CA ASP A 451 -10.03 0.01 -11.61
C ASP A 451 -11.08 -0.93 -10.98
N ASP A 452 -10.78 -2.24 -10.91
CA ASP A 452 -11.61 -3.23 -10.21
C ASP A 452 -11.80 -2.88 -8.73
N TYR A 453 -10.73 -2.51 -8.03
CA TYR A 453 -10.82 -2.09 -6.63
C TYR A 453 -11.66 -0.81 -6.48
N VAL A 454 -11.42 0.20 -7.30
CA VAL A 454 -12.15 1.48 -7.21
C VAL A 454 -13.63 1.34 -7.57
N GLY A 455 -13.97 0.38 -8.45
CA GLY A 455 -15.35 0.02 -8.78
C GLY A 455 -16.06 -0.88 -7.77
N ALA A 456 -15.34 -1.69 -7.00
CA ALA A 456 -15.92 -2.62 -6.03
C ALA A 456 -16.31 -1.95 -4.70
N GLU A 457 -17.42 -2.36 -4.07
CA GLU A 457 -17.83 -1.87 -2.74
C GLU A 457 -16.91 -2.36 -1.60
N SER A 458 -16.25 -3.52 -1.78
CA SER A 458 -15.42 -4.17 -0.76
C SER A 458 -14.04 -3.52 -0.58
N LEU A 459 -13.62 -3.34 0.67
CA LEU A 459 -12.25 -2.97 1.02
C LEU A 459 -11.30 -4.17 0.91
N ILE A 460 -10.04 -3.95 0.57
CA ILE A 460 -9.00 -5.01 0.57
C ILE A 460 -8.54 -5.31 2.00
N TYR A 461 -8.43 -4.27 2.82
CA TYR A 461 -8.06 -4.35 4.23
C TYR A 461 -9.24 -3.98 5.13
N PRO A 462 -9.27 -4.47 6.37
CA PRO A 462 -10.31 -4.13 7.33
C PRO A 462 -10.35 -2.62 7.60
N ALA A 463 -11.57 -2.11 7.74
CA ALA A 463 -11.86 -0.86 8.44
C ALA A 463 -13.21 -1.03 9.16
N TYR A 464 -13.27 -0.71 10.45
CA TYR A 464 -14.52 -0.65 11.20
C TYR A 464 -15.22 0.69 10.94
N LEU A 465 -16.50 0.66 10.55
CA LEU A 465 -17.28 1.89 10.37
C LEU A 465 -18.09 2.19 11.63
N ASN A 466 -17.93 3.39 12.18
CA ASN A 466 -18.80 3.92 13.23
C ASN A 466 -20.21 4.12 12.69
N SER A 467 -20.33 4.62 11.45
CA SER A 467 -21.59 4.83 10.76
C SER A 467 -21.65 4.14 9.40
N THR A 468 -22.64 3.26 9.25
CA THR A 468 -23.02 2.58 8.00
C THR A 468 -24.05 3.35 7.18
N ALA A 469 -24.30 4.63 7.50
CA ALA A 469 -25.26 5.48 6.80
C ALA A 469 -24.85 5.80 5.34
N LEU A 470 -23.57 5.59 5.00
CA LEU A 470 -23.00 5.72 3.67
C LEU A 470 -22.21 4.43 3.35
N PRO A 471 -22.13 4.00 2.07
CA PRO A 471 -21.21 2.95 1.64
C PRO A 471 -19.77 3.27 2.04
N ALA A 472 -18.95 2.24 2.32
CA ALA A 472 -17.55 2.42 2.74
C ALA A 472 -16.73 3.26 1.75
N LYS A 473 -17.00 3.11 0.44
CA LYS A 473 -16.37 3.86 -0.65
C LYS A 473 -17.24 4.99 -1.24
N GLU A 474 -18.19 5.53 -0.48
CA GLU A 474 -18.81 6.81 -0.85
C GLU A 474 -17.71 7.88 -0.97
N ARG A 475 -17.72 8.63 -2.08
CA ARG A 475 -16.67 9.63 -2.36
C ARG A 475 -16.96 10.95 -1.65
N MET A 476 -16.00 11.42 -0.88
CA MET A 476 -16.06 12.61 -0.05
C MET A 476 -15.03 13.64 -0.49
N LEU A 477 -15.37 14.93 -0.43
CA LEU A 477 -14.42 16.03 -0.31
C LEU A 477 -14.22 16.28 1.18
N LEU A 478 -13.01 16.11 1.70
CA LEU A 478 -12.62 16.54 3.04
C LEU A 478 -11.91 17.89 2.95
N VAL A 479 -12.47 18.89 3.64
CA VAL A 479 -11.90 20.24 3.78
C VAL A 479 -11.18 20.32 5.13
N ASP A 480 -9.91 20.70 5.12
CA ASP A 480 -9.10 20.84 6.34
C ASP A 480 -9.50 22.12 7.07
N LEU A 481 -9.87 21.98 8.35
CA LEU A 481 -10.19 23.10 9.25
C LEU A 481 -9.40 22.95 10.56
N GLY A 482 -8.22 22.31 10.51
CA GLY A 482 -7.45 21.95 11.70
C GLY A 482 -8.19 20.92 12.55
N ASP A 483 -8.63 21.31 13.74
CA ASP A 483 -9.29 20.39 14.67
C ASP A 483 -10.74 20.00 14.26
N HIS A 484 -11.30 20.65 13.24
CA HIS A 484 -12.73 20.57 12.91
C HIS A 484 -13.02 20.23 11.44
N ASP A 485 -12.17 19.46 10.77
CA ASP A 485 -12.33 19.02 9.36
C ASP A 485 -13.79 18.67 9.00
N GLN A 486 -14.21 19.05 7.79
CA GLN A 486 -15.59 18.85 7.32
C GLN A 486 -15.62 18.10 5.99
N ALA A 487 -16.52 17.13 5.88
CA ALA A 487 -16.68 16.31 4.70
C ALA A 487 -18.02 16.59 3.99
N ILE A 488 -17.98 16.69 2.65
CA ILE A 488 -19.16 16.78 1.79
C ILE A 488 -19.10 15.61 0.79
N ARG A 489 -20.21 14.92 0.52
CA ARG A 489 -20.27 13.90 -0.53
C ARG A 489 -20.07 14.55 -1.90
N LEU A 490 -19.21 13.99 -2.75
CA LEU A 490 -19.01 14.49 -4.11
C LEU A 490 -20.31 14.42 -4.93
N ALA A 491 -21.20 13.48 -4.61
CA ALA A 491 -22.54 13.39 -5.18
C ALA A 491 -23.41 14.65 -4.92
N ASP A 492 -23.28 15.28 -3.75
CA ASP A 492 -24.07 16.47 -3.37
C ASP A 492 -23.59 17.77 -4.07
N LEU A 493 -22.44 17.69 -4.75
CA LEU A 493 -21.82 18.76 -5.54
C LEU A 493 -22.20 18.68 -7.03
N LYS A 494 -22.80 17.57 -7.48
CA LYS A 494 -23.10 17.34 -8.91
C LYS A 494 -24.05 18.39 -9.48
N GLY A 495 -23.66 19.00 -10.61
CA GLY A 495 -24.44 20.03 -11.29
C GLY A 495 -24.34 21.43 -10.68
N LYS A 496 -23.47 21.63 -9.67
CA LYS A 496 -23.14 22.92 -9.08
C LYS A 496 -21.71 23.28 -9.50
N ALA A 497 -21.48 24.51 -9.96
CA ALA A 497 -20.15 24.99 -10.34
C ALA A 497 -19.53 25.90 -9.27
N VAL A 498 -20.38 26.63 -8.53
CA VAL A 498 -20.01 27.49 -7.40
C VAL A 498 -20.99 27.22 -6.27
N ILE A 499 -20.50 27.09 -5.03
CA ILE A 499 -21.33 26.88 -3.84
C ILE A 499 -20.86 27.83 -2.73
N ASN A 500 -21.80 28.63 -2.21
CA ASN A 500 -21.57 29.50 -1.07
C ASN A 500 -21.93 28.76 0.22
N HIS A 501 -20.94 28.28 0.96
CA HIS A 501 -21.16 27.47 2.17
C HIS A 501 -20.53 28.10 3.42
N ARG A 502 -20.80 27.53 4.60
CA ARG A 502 -20.22 27.94 5.88
C ARG A 502 -20.04 26.72 6.78
N PHE A 503 -18.82 26.52 7.28
CA PHE A 503 -18.48 25.46 8.23
C PHE A 503 -18.28 26.07 9.62
N GLY A 504 -19.30 25.97 10.49
CA GLY A 504 -19.30 26.71 11.76
C GLY A 504 -19.28 28.21 11.48
N ASP A 505 -18.22 28.91 11.91
CA ASP A 505 -18.04 30.33 11.63
C ASP A 505 -17.28 30.60 10.32
N GLN A 506 -16.51 29.63 9.80
CA GLN A 506 -15.72 29.80 8.58
C GLN A 506 -16.63 29.81 7.34
N GLY A 507 -16.78 30.98 6.72
CA GLY A 507 -17.38 31.10 5.39
C GLY A 507 -16.45 30.49 4.34
N VAL A 508 -17.00 29.73 3.39
CA VAL A 508 -16.23 29.20 2.24
C VAL A 508 -16.98 29.41 0.92
N VAL A 509 -16.22 29.49 -0.16
CA VAL A 509 -16.72 29.29 -1.53
C VAL A 509 -16.05 28.04 -2.11
N ILE A 510 -16.86 27.14 -2.65
CA ILE A 510 -16.40 25.89 -3.27
C ILE A 510 -16.59 26.02 -4.78
N ILE A 511 -15.50 25.96 -5.53
CA ILE A 511 -15.47 25.96 -7.00
C ILE A 511 -15.34 24.52 -7.46
N VAL A 512 -16.31 24.05 -8.23
CA VAL A 512 -16.46 22.66 -8.65
C VAL A 512 -16.32 22.59 -10.17
N GLU A 513 -15.13 22.17 -10.63
CA GLU A 513 -14.82 22.00 -12.05
C GLU A 513 -15.23 20.60 -12.52
N ASN A 514 -14.87 19.56 -11.75
CA ASN A 514 -15.29 18.19 -11.98
C ASN A 514 -15.44 17.42 -10.65
N PRO A 515 -16.66 17.15 -10.16
CA PRO A 515 -16.86 16.45 -8.90
C PRO A 515 -16.57 14.95 -8.97
N ILE A 516 -16.48 14.32 -10.16
CA ILE A 516 -16.15 12.89 -10.29
C ILE A 516 -14.68 12.65 -9.95
N ASN A 517 -13.82 13.52 -10.48
CA ASN A 517 -12.38 13.50 -10.26
C ASN A 517 -11.94 14.40 -9.09
N CYS A 518 -12.88 14.91 -8.28
CA CYS A 518 -12.60 15.83 -7.17
C CYS A 518 -11.76 17.07 -7.59
N THR A 519 -11.90 17.52 -8.85
CA THR A 519 -11.31 18.78 -9.35
C THR A 519 -12.09 19.95 -8.75
N ILE A 520 -11.76 20.26 -7.49
CA ILE A 520 -12.50 21.16 -6.61
C ILE A 520 -11.50 22.05 -5.88
N ARG A 521 -11.79 23.36 -5.82
CA ARG A 521 -11.01 24.34 -5.08
C ARG A 521 -11.89 25.01 -4.03
N VAL A 522 -11.43 25.10 -2.80
CA VAL A 522 -12.15 25.71 -1.68
C VAL A 522 -11.39 26.96 -1.26
N PHE A 523 -12.07 28.10 -1.15
CA PHE A 523 -11.44 29.35 -0.71
C PHE A 523 -12.18 29.91 0.52
N LYS A 524 -11.45 30.61 1.40
CA LYS A 524 -12.05 31.34 2.51
C LYS A 524 -12.96 32.44 1.95
N ARG A 525 -14.21 32.50 2.40
CA ARG A 525 -15.20 33.51 1.96
C ARG A 525 -15.49 34.49 3.09
N PRO A 526 -15.21 35.79 2.90
CA PRO A 526 -15.58 36.83 3.86
C PRO A 526 -17.09 36.88 4.13
N GLU A 527 -17.47 37.45 5.28
CA GLU A 527 -18.88 37.63 5.60
C GLU A 527 -19.57 38.58 4.61
N GLY A 528 -20.80 38.24 4.21
CA GLY A 528 -21.56 39.00 3.20
C GLY A 528 -21.10 38.79 1.75
N ALA A 529 -19.90 38.26 1.49
CA ALA A 529 -19.46 37.93 0.15
C ALA A 529 -20.27 36.76 -0.43
N ILE A 530 -20.69 36.88 -1.69
CA ILE A 530 -21.41 35.86 -2.46
C ILE A 530 -20.71 35.72 -3.81
N PHE A 531 -20.56 34.48 -4.28
CA PHE A 531 -19.97 34.15 -5.57
C PHE A 531 -20.96 33.38 -6.44
N GLY A 532 -20.89 33.56 -7.75
CA GLY A 532 -21.73 32.88 -8.74
C GLY A 532 -20.93 32.35 -9.93
N PRO A 533 -21.44 31.33 -10.64
CA PRO A 533 -20.75 30.76 -11.81
C PRO A 533 -20.64 31.81 -12.93
N SER A 534 -19.52 31.78 -13.66
CA SER A 534 -19.36 32.55 -14.90
C SER A 534 -19.32 31.64 -16.13
N GLU A 535 -19.30 32.25 -17.30
CA GLU A 535 -19.08 31.61 -18.59
C GLU A 535 -17.62 31.17 -18.83
N PHE A 536 -16.68 31.58 -17.97
CA PHE A 536 -15.26 31.24 -18.03
C PHE A 536 -14.90 30.19 -16.97
N VAL A 537 -14.15 29.16 -17.36
CA VAL A 537 -13.72 28.07 -16.47
C VAL A 537 -12.82 28.56 -15.34
N ASP A 538 -11.99 29.58 -15.60
CA ASP A 538 -11.05 30.18 -14.65
C ASP A 538 -11.66 31.34 -13.85
N ARG A 539 -12.98 31.60 -13.91
CA ARG A 539 -13.58 32.77 -13.26
C ARG A 539 -14.95 32.55 -12.63
N VAL A 540 -15.25 33.39 -11.64
CA VAL A 540 -16.56 33.50 -10.99
C VAL A 540 -16.96 34.95 -10.81
N TYR A 541 -18.26 35.23 -10.82
CA TYR A 541 -18.77 36.55 -10.43
C TYR A 541 -18.74 36.68 -8.92
N GLY A 542 -18.18 37.78 -8.39
CA GLY A 542 -18.33 38.15 -6.98
C GLY A 542 -19.52 39.10 -6.76
N SER A 543 -19.89 39.34 -5.51
CA SER A 543 -21.05 40.17 -5.11
C SER A 543 -21.01 41.62 -5.62
N GLY A 544 -19.82 42.15 -5.94
CA GLY A 544 -19.64 43.45 -6.62
C GLY A 544 -19.82 43.43 -8.15
N GLY A 545 -20.23 42.31 -8.75
CA GLY A 545 -20.38 42.12 -10.20
C GLY A 545 -19.08 41.88 -10.97
N GLY A 546 -17.92 42.04 -10.33
CA GLY A 546 -16.61 41.77 -10.95
C GLY A 546 -16.33 40.27 -11.12
N LEU A 547 -15.61 39.92 -12.19
CA LEU A 547 -15.08 38.57 -12.43
C LEU A 547 -13.78 38.35 -11.65
N TRP A 548 -13.82 37.46 -10.65
CA TRP A 548 -12.65 37.00 -9.91
C TRP A 548 -11.97 35.86 -10.67
N LYS A 549 -10.63 35.85 -10.71
CA LYS A 549 -9.82 34.77 -11.30
C LYS A 549 -9.58 33.68 -10.25
N VAL A 550 -9.91 32.45 -10.60
CA VAL A 550 -9.58 31.24 -9.83
C VAL A 550 -8.13 30.85 -10.17
N THR A 551 -7.28 30.65 -9.16
CA THR A 551 -5.94 30.05 -9.32
C THR A 551 -5.78 28.86 -8.38
N GLU A 552 -4.65 28.15 -8.45
CA GLU A 552 -4.33 27.11 -7.46
C GLU A 552 -4.01 27.65 -6.07
N ASP A 553 -3.69 28.94 -5.91
CA ASP A 553 -3.25 29.49 -4.62
C ASP A 553 -4.29 30.43 -4.00
N ALA A 554 -5.05 31.15 -4.83
CA ALA A 554 -6.00 32.16 -4.39
C ALA A 554 -7.19 32.36 -5.35
N LEU A 555 -8.25 32.96 -4.84
CA LEU A 555 -9.31 33.56 -5.65
C LEU A 555 -9.08 35.08 -5.70
N ILE A 556 -8.75 35.61 -6.88
CA ILE A 556 -8.19 36.96 -7.06
C ILE A 556 -9.21 37.91 -7.69
N SER A 557 -9.48 39.05 -7.05
CA SER A 557 -10.44 40.04 -7.52
C SER A 557 -9.88 40.91 -8.66
N PRO A 558 -10.75 41.63 -9.41
CA PRO A 558 -10.30 42.64 -10.38
C PRO A 558 -9.42 43.76 -9.79
N SER A 559 -9.46 43.98 -8.46
CA SER A 559 -8.66 44.97 -7.75
C SER A 559 -7.41 44.39 -7.07
N GLY A 560 -7.14 43.09 -7.24
CA GLY A 560 -5.98 42.41 -6.63
C GLY A 560 -6.15 42.02 -5.16
N GLU A 561 -7.39 41.98 -4.65
CA GLU A 561 -7.70 41.32 -3.38
C GLU A 561 -7.65 39.80 -3.59
N GLU A 562 -7.00 39.07 -2.69
CA GLU A 562 -6.82 37.62 -2.77
C GLU A 562 -7.52 36.93 -1.61
N LEU A 563 -8.30 35.89 -1.92
CA LEU A 563 -8.87 34.98 -0.92
C LEU A 563 -8.10 33.66 -0.91
N GLU A 564 -7.55 33.32 0.25
CA GLU A 564 -6.75 32.13 0.52
C GLU A 564 -7.46 30.83 0.13
N ARG A 565 -6.78 29.96 -0.64
CA ARG A 565 -7.23 28.58 -0.85
C ARG A 565 -7.06 27.77 0.43
N MET A 566 -8.12 27.03 0.77
CA MET A 566 -8.12 26.09 1.88
C MET A 566 -7.68 24.70 1.38
N PRO A 567 -6.82 23.98 2.12
CA PRO A 567 -6.48 22.61 1.79
C PRO A 567 -7.74 21.71 1.80
N ALA A 568 -7.95 20.99 0.72
CA ALA A 568 -9.04 20.04 0.60
C ALA A 568 -8.62 18.87 -0.29
N ARG A 569 -9.13 17.67 0.00
CA ARG A 569 -8.76 16.43 -0.72
C ARG A 569 -9.95 15.49 -0.88
N GLY A 570 -9.95 14.72 -1.96
CA GLY A 570 -10.89 13.63 -2.14
C GLY A 570 -10.51 12.43 -1.26
N LEU A 571 -11.48 11.77 -0.65
CA LEU A 571 -11.31 10.55 0.14
C LEU A 571 -12.53 9.63 0.01
N PHE A 572 -12.41 8.38 0.44
CA PHE A 572 -13.55 7.49 0.69
C PHE A 572 -14.10 7.65 2.11
N TRP A 573 -15.39 7.34 2.29
CA TRP A 573 -16.09 7.45 3.58
C TRP A 573 -15.41 6.67 4.72
N PHE A 574 -14.86 5.48 4.49
CA PHE A 574 -14.20 4.70 5.55
C PHE A 574 -13.03 5.44 6.22
N SER A 575 -12.31 6.26 5.44
CA SER A 575 -11.21 7.10 5.91
C SER A 575 -11.74 8.30 6.71
N VAL A 576 -12.86 8.89 6.26
CA VAL A 576 -13.50 10.06 6.89
C VAL A 576 -14.21 9.68 8.21
N ASP A 577 -14.91 8.55 8.24
CA ASP A 577 -15.57 7.98 9.43
C ASP A 577 -14.56 7.70 10.56
N GLY A 578 -13.30 7.42 10.21
CA GLY A 578 -12.19 7.21 11.16
C GLY A 578 -11.67 8.46 11.86
N LEU A 579 -12.09 9.67 11.45
CA LEU A 579 -11.58 10.95 12.00
C LEU A 579 -12.21 11.37 13.35
N ASN A 580 -12.92 10.46 14.04
CA ASN A 580 -13.63 10.63 15.33
C ASN A 580 -15.03 11.31 15.20
N PRO A 581 -15.94 11.19 16.20
CA PRO A 581 -17.41 11.28 16.03
C PRO A 581 -18.00 12.69 15.77
N ILE A 582 -17.17 13.66 15.41
CA ILE A 582 -17.60 15.02 15.03
C ILE A 582 -18.41 15.01 13.72
N THR A 583 -18.23 13.99 12.88
CA THR A 583 -18.89 13.82 11.57
C THR A 583 -20.31 13.26 11.64
N GLU A 584 -20.69 12.48 12.66
CA GLU A 584 -22.02 11.82 12.73
C GLU A 584 -23.18 12.82 12.71
N ASN A 585 -23.06 13.94 13.42
CA ASN A 585 -24.12 14.96 13.50
C ASN A 585 -24.21 15.85 12.25
N LYS A 586 -23.25 15.76 11.31
CA LYS A 586 -23.19 16.65 10.13
C LYS A 586 -23.34 15.93 8.79
N ALA A 587 -23.04 14.64 8.70
CA ALA A 587 -23.31 13.86 7.49
C ALA A 587 -24.82 13.85 7.09
N LYS A 588 -25.73 14.06 8.06
CA LYS A 588 -27.17 14.23 7.81
C LYS A 588 -27.59 15.64 7.39
N GLN A 589 -26.71 16.64 7.46
CA GLN A 589 -27.03 18.04 7.15
C GLN A 589 -26.67 18.47 5.70
N SER A 590 -26.10 17.61 4.86
CA SER A 590 -25.80 17.97 3.45
C SER A 590 -27.04 18.15 2.56
N ALA A 591 -28.24 17.79 3.06
CA ALA A 591 -29.51 17.82 2.32
C ALA A 591 -29.99 19.22 1.89
N SER A 592 -29.34 20.30 2.32
CA SER A 592 -29.65 21.66 1.87
C SER A 592 -28.38 22.53 1.72
N LEU A 593 -27.51 22.17 0.77
CA LEU A 593 -26.53 23.10 0.22
C LEU A 593 -27.24 24.06 -0.75
N PRO A 594 -27.47 25.34 -0.41
CA PRO A 594 -27.99 26.32 -1.37
C PRO A 594 -26.96 26.53 -2.48
N ASN A 595 -27.45 26.78 -3.71
CA ASN A 595 -26.64 27.26 -4.82
C ASN A 595 -26.27 28.73 -4.59
#